data_AF-A0A3B1AZS5-F1
#
_entry.id   AF-A0A3B1AZS5-F1
#
_cell.length_a   1.000
_cell.length_b   1.000
_cell.length_c   1.000
_cell.angle_alpha   90.00
_cell.angle_beta   90.00
_cell.angle_gamma   90.00
#
_symmetry.space_group_name_H-M   'P 1'
#
loop_
_entity.id
_entity.type
_entity.pdbx_description
1 polymer ?
#
loop_
_entity_poly.entity_id
_entity_poly.type
_entity_poly.pdbx_seq_one_letter_code
_entity_poly.pdbx_strand_id
1 'polypeptide(L)'
;MKVAYIFSTQGHSVSYKLGQMILPQLENGMHGVEVVGMFFFEDNNYVLVDGDPIGARLAKVAKDTGMLLMACDKCCYEREIDKKLVEGAVIGCFPNLYAALSQNMPDQVITL
;
A
#
# COMPACT_ATOMS: atom_id res chain seq x y z
N MET A 1 -9.58 3.28 15.54
CA MET A 1 -9.65 1.98 14.86
C MET A 1 -8.54 1.94 13.83
N LYS A 2 -7.84 0.81 13.74
CA LYS A 2 -6.70 0.55 12.85
C LYS A 2 -7.11 -0.37 11.71
N VAL A 3 -6.70 -0.05 10.48
CA VAL A 3 -7.04 -0.82 9.28
C VAL A 3 -5.80 -1.13 8.47
N ALA A 4 -5.72 -2.35 7.94
CA ALA A 4 -4.80 -2.70 6.86
C ALA A 4 -5.58 -2.96 5.56
N TYR A 5 -5.10 -2.41 4.44
CA TYR A 5 -5.71 -2.62 3.13
C TYR A 5 -4.94 -3.66 2.31
N ILE A 6 -5.66 -4.57 1.65
CA ILE A 6 -5.11 -5.55 0.72
C ILE A 6 -5.68 -5.26 -0.67
N PHE A 7 -4.84 -4.84 -1.61
CA PHE A 7 -5.22 -4.56 -3.00
C PHE A 7 -5.02 -5.79 -3.86
N SER A 8 -6.01 -6.69 -3.86
CA SER A 8 -5.99 -7.93 -4.63
C SER A 8 -7.04 -7.99 -5.75
N THR A 9 -7.95 -7.02 -5.83
CA THR A 9 -8.93 -6.94 -6.90
C THR A 9 -8.39 -6.10 -8.07
N GLN A 10 -8.67 -6.54 -9.29
CA GLN A 10 -8.38 -5.80 -10.51
C GLN A 10 -9.56 -4.91 -10.93
N GLY A 11 -9.34 -4.00 -11.88
CA GLY A 11 -10.41 -3.17 -12.43
C GLY A 11 -10.72 -1.95 -11.57
N HIS A 12 -9.71 -1.08 -11.40
CA HIS A 12 -9.76 0.26 -10.78
C HIS A 12 -9.61 0.35 -9.26
N SER A 13 -9.19 -0.71 -8.56
CA SER A 13 -8.94 -0.62 -7.11
C SER A 13 -7.87 0.41 -6.75
N VAL A 14 -6.78 0.45 -7.52
CA VAL A 14 -5.71 1.44 -7.30
C VAL A 14 -6.06 2.81 -7.88
N SER A 15 -6.39 2.89 -9.18
CA SER A 15 -6.56 4.19 -9.85
C SER A 15 -7.76 4.98 -9.32
N TYR A 16 -8.84 4.29 -8.93
CA TYR A 16 -10.06 4.92 -8.43
C TYR A 16 -10.16 4.86 -6.90
N LYS A 17 -10.28 3.67 -6.30
CA LYS A 17 -10.52 3.57 -4.84
C LYS A 17 -9.35 4.13 -4.04
N LEU A 18 -8.11 3.78 -4.37
CA LEU A 18 -6.94 4.36 -3.70
C LEU A 18 -6.70 5.80 -4.15
N GLY A 19 -6.48 6.04 -5.44
CA GLY A 19 -6.02 7.32 -5.98
C GLY A 19 -6.99 8.48 -5.84
N GLN A 20 -8.31 8.22 -5.94
CA GLN A 20 -9.35 9.26 -5.94
C GLN A 20 -10.20 9.28 -4.66
N MET A 21 -10.16 8.24 -3.82
CA MET A 21 -10.95 8.19 -2.59
C MET A 21 -10.07 8.12 -1.34
N ILE A 22 -9.32 7.03 -1.13
CA ILE A 22 -8.58 6.80 0.14
C ILE A 22 -7.42 7.79 0.28
N LEU A 23 -6.57 7.93 -0.73
CA LEU A 23 -5.37 8.75 -0.65
C LEU A 23 -5.67 10.23 -0.38
N PRO A 24 -6.61 10.90 -1.09
CA PRO A 24 -7.02 12.26 -0.73
C PRO A 24 -7.55 12.38 0.70
N GLN A 25 -8.27 11.38 1.20
CA GLN A 25 -8.77 11.40 2.58
C GLN A 25 -7.63 11.30 3.61
N LEU A 26 -6.61 10.49 3.33
CA LEU A 26 -5.42 10.38 4.18
C LEU A 26 -4.63 11.69 4.19
N GLU A 27 -4.38 12.28 3.02
CA GLU A 27 -3.65 13.55 2.89
C GLU A 27 -4.34 14.72 3.63
N ASN A 28 -5.67 14.72 3.66
CA ASN A 28 -6.45 15.76 4.32
C ASN A 28 -6.82 15.42 5.78
N GLY A 29 -6.32 14.29 6.32
CA GLY A 29 -6.61 13.87 7.69
C GLY A 29 -8.10 13.57 7.97
N MET A 30 -8.86 13.23 6.94
CA MET A 30 -10.32 13.02 7.00
C MET A 30 -10.76 11.58 6.77
N HIS A 31 -9.83 10.63 6.70
CA HIS A 31 -10.14 9.21 6.47
C HIS A 31 -10.89 8.55 7.63
N GLY A 32 -10.74 9.07 8.86
CA GLY A 32 -11.51 8.65 10.04
C GLY A 32 -11.00 7.38 10.73
N VAL A 33 -10.02 6.68 10.16
CA VAL A 33 -9.32 5.54 10.77
C VAL A 33 -7.82 5.65 10.58
N GLU A 34 -7.06 4.98 11.43
CA GLU A 34 -5.60 4.85 11.28
C GLU A 34 -5.30 3.73 10.29
N VAL A 35 -4.64 4.05 9.17
CA VAL A 35 -4.19 3.03 8.22
C VAL A 35 -2.78 2.60 8.62
N VAL A 36 -2.63 1.34 9.02
CA VAL A 36 -1.35 0.79 9.51
C VAL A 36 -0.53 0.11 8.42
N GLY A 37 -1.17 -0.23 7.29
CA GLY A 37 -0.47 -0.75 6.14
C GLY A 37 -1.32 -1.00 4.91
N MET A 38 -0.65 -1.12 3.76
CA MET A 38 -1.22 -1.48 2.47
C MET A 38 -0.35 -2.56 1.80
N PHE A 39 -0.97 -3.60 1.25
CA PHE A 39 -0.29 -4.67 0.52
C PHE A 39 -0.88 -4.84 -0.88
N PHE A 40 -0.03 -4.83 -1.91
CA PHE A 40 -0.43 -4.81 -3.31
C PHE A 40 -0.10 -6.13 -4.02
N PHE A 41 -1.05 -6.63 -4.81
CA PHE A 41 -0.92 -7.86 -5.60
C PHE A 41 -1.06 -7.61 -7.10
N GLU A 42 -0.47 -8.50 -7.90
CA GLU A 42 -0.55 -8.47 -9.36
C GLU A 42 -0.17 -7.09 -9.93
N ASP A 43 -0.99 -6.53 -10.81
CA ASP A 43 -0.72 -5.23 -11.47
C ASP A 43 -0.93 -4.03 -10.54
N ASN A 44 -1.55 -4.21 -9.36
CA ASN A 44 -1.67 -3.13 -8.39
C ASN A 44 -0.30 -2.67 -7.87
N ASN A 45 0.75 -3.51 -8.00
CA ASN A 45 2.13 -3.15 -7.63
C ASN A 45 2.72 -2.01 -8.48
N TYR A 46 2.22 -1.78 -9.70
CA TYR A 46 2.75 -0.72 -10.56
C TYR A 46 2.59 0.67 -9.95
N VAL A 47 1.61 0.87 -9.05
CA VAL A 47 1.44 2.15 -8.35
C VAL A 47 2.63 2.48 -7.45
N LEU A 48 3.37 1.47 -6.99
CA LEU A 48 4.53 1.68 -6.13
C LEU A 48 5.80 1.89 -6.95
N VAL A 49 5.77 1.85 -8.27
CA VAL A 49 6.95 2.12 -9.11
C VAL A 49 7.31 3.60 -9.03
N ASP A 50 8.60 3.89 -8.88
CA ASP A 50 9.12 5.24 -8.84
C ASP A 50 8.75 6.02 -10.11
N GLY A 51 8.31 7.26 -9.92
CA GLY A 51 7.71 8.09 -10.97
C GLY A 51 6.19 7.99 -11.11
N ASP A 52 5.51 7.03 -10.46
CA ASP A 52 4.04 7.02 -10.41
C ASP A 52 3.52 8.16 -9.50
N PRO A 53 2.58 9.01 -9.98
CA PRO A 53 2.11 10.15 -9.19
C PRO A 53 1.27 9.76 -7.97
N ILE A 54 0.56 8.63 -8.01
CA ILE A 54 -0.17 8.09 -6.85
C ILE A 54 0.84 7.50 -5.88
N GLY A 55 1.81 6.73 -6.38
CA GLY A 55 2.91 6.16 -5.60
C GLY A 55 3.69 7.20 -4.79
N ALA A 56 4.11 8.29 -5.44
CA ALA A 56 4.87 9.36 -4.79
C ALA A 56 4.09 10.03 -3.64
N ARG A 57 2.79 10.27 -3.85
CA ARG A 57 1.89 10.81 -2.82
C ARG A 57 1.70 9.82 -1.68
N LEU A 58 1.49 8.55 -2.00
CA LEU A 58 1.32 7.51 -0.99
C LEU A 58 2.58 7.30 -0.14
N ALA A 59 3.77 7.33 -0.76
CA ALA A 59 5.06 7.24 -0.07
C ALA A 59 5.25 8.39 0.93
N LYS A 60 4.84 9.61 0.56
CA LYS A 60 4.85 10.75 1.47
C LYS A 60 3.94 10.52 2.69
N VAL A 61 2.70 10.10 2.46
CA VAL A 61 1.78 9.77 3.57
C VAL A 61 2.39 8.67 4.45
N ALA A 62 3.00 7.65 3.86
CA ALA A 62 3.59 6.55 4.62
C ALA A 62 4.79 6.97 5.45
N LYS A 63 5.62 7.88 4.93
CA LYS A 63 6.71 8.48 5.70
C LYS A 63 6.19 9.29 6.89
N ASP A 64 5.10 10.03 6.70
CA ASP A 64 4.53 10.90 7.75
C ASP A 64 3.79 10.10 8.83
N THR A 65 3.15 8.98 8.47
CA THR A 65 2.32 8.18 9.39
C THR A 65 3.01 6.93 9.92
N GLY A 66 4.07 6.46 9.26
CA GLY A 66 4.72 5.17 9.53
C GLY A 66 3.93 3.96 9.03
N MET A 67 2.92 4.13 8.15
CA MET A 67 2.18 2.99 7.60
C MET A 67 3.06 2.15 6.67
N LEU A 68 2.88 0.83 6.70
CA LEU A 68 3.57 -0.09 5.80
C LEU A 68 3.09 0.06 4.36
N LEU A 69 4.00 0.21 3.40
CA LEU A 69 3.73 -0.01 1.98
C LEU A 69 4.46 -1.25 1.50
N MET A 70 3.72 -2.32 1.19
CA MET A 70 4.29 -3.59 0.76
C MET A 70 3.82 -3.95 -0.64
N ALA A 71 4.74 -4.37 -1.48
CA ALA A 71 4.50 -4.95 -2.79
C ALA A 71 4.70 -6.47 -2.74
N CYS A 72 3.87 -7.26 -3.41
CA CYS A 72 4.04 -8.72 -3.46
C CYS A 72 5.36 -9.06 -4.17
N ASP A 73 6.24 -9.80 -3.50
CA ASP A 73 7.57 -10.14 -4.00
C ASP A 73 7.52 -10.89 -5.34
N LYS A 74 6.72 -11.95 -5.45
CA LYS A 74 6.54 -12.72 -6.68
C LYS A 74 5.99 -11.87 -7.82
N CYS A 75 4.99 -11.04 -7.55
CA CYS A 75 4.43 -10.15 -8.57
C CYS A 75 5.46 -9.14 -9.05
N CYS A 76 6.31 -8.62 -8.16
CA CYS A 76 7.37 -7.68 -8.50
C CYS A 76 8.49 -8.33 -9.32
N TYR A 77 8.90 -9.55 -8.95
CA TYR A 77 9.92 -10.28 -9.70
C TYR A 77 9.45 -10.63 -11.12
N GLU A 78 8.22 -11.12 -11.27
CA GLU A 78 7.63 -11.43 -12.59
C GLU A 78 7.53 -10.20 -13.50
N ARG A 79 7.42 -9.00 -12.91
CA ARG A 79 7.28 -7.72 -13.62
C ARG A 79 8.58 -6.94 -13.71
N GLU A 80 9.68 -7.45 -13.15
CA GLU A 80 10.99 -6.78 -13.08
C GLU A 80 10.93 -5.37 -12.45
N ILE A 81 10.14 -5.20 -11.39
CA ILE A 81 9.97 -3.93 -10.67
C ILE A 81 10.47 -3.96 -9.22
N ASP A 82 11.05 -5.06 -8.76
CA ASP A 82 11.50 -5.29 -7.37
C ASP A 82 12.49 -4.23 -6.85
N LYS A 83 13.24 -3.59 -7.73
CA LYS A 83 14.22 -2.53 -7.42
C LYS A 83 13.82 -1.15 -7.91
N LYS A 84 12.57 -1.00 -8.36
CA LYS A 84 12.06 0.22 -9.01
C LYS A 84 10.97 0.87 -8.18
N LEU A 85 10.82 0.52 -6.90
CA LEU A 85 9.75 1.04 -6.06
C LEU A 85 10.10 2.40 -5.46
N VAL A 86 9.07 3.18 -5.13
CA VAL A 86 9.18 4.45 -4.40
C VAL A 86 9.87 4.25 -3.04
N GLU A 87 10.56 5.28 -2.57
CA GLU A 87 11.25 5.24 -1.28
C GLU A 87 10.28 4.86 -0.14
N GLY A 88 10.70 3.93 0.71
CA GLY A 88 9.91 3.44 1.85
C GLY A 88 8.94 2.30 1.51
N ALA A 89 8.65 2.04 0.23
CA ALA A 89 7.98 0.80 -0.16
C ALA A 89 8.96 -0.39 -0.11
N VAL A 90 8.45 -1.54 0.31
CA VAL A 90 9.22 -2.79 0.40
C VAL A 90 8.53 -3.90 -0.38
N ILE A 91 9.29 -4.87 -0.87
CA ILE A 91 8.73 -6.14 -1.35
C ILE A 91 8.60 -7.14 -0.21
N GLY A 92 7.59 -8.02 -0.26
CA GLY A 92 7.43 -9.07 0.73
C GLY A 92 6.31 -10.06 0.40
N CYS A 93 6.21 -11.09 1.23
CA CYS A 93 5.13 -12.07 1.22
C CYS A 93 4.36 -12.04 2.55
N PHE A 94 3.35 -12.90 2.71
CA PHE A 94 2.51 -12.93 3.91
C PHE A 94 3.27 -13.04 5.24
N PRO A 95 4.35 -13.85 5.40
CA PRO A 95 5.12 -13.85 6.64
C PRO A 95 5.73 -12.48 6.97
N ASN A 96 6.20 -11.74 5.96
CA ASN A 96 6.73 -10.39 6.13
C ASN A 96 5.62 -9.42 6.53
N LEU A 97 4.44 -9.52 5.92
CA LEU A 97 3.27 -8.73 6.27
C LEU A 97 2.89 -8.94 7.74
N TYR A 98 2.78 -10.20 8.18
CA TYR A 98 2.42 -10.53 9.56
C TYR A 98 3.47 -10.02 10.55
N ALA A 99 4.75 -10.20 10.24
CA ALA A 99 5.83 -9.68 11.08
C ALA A 99 5.75 -8.15 11.20
N ALA A 100 5.58 -7.44 10.08
CA ALA A 100 5.49 -5.98 10.07
C ALA A 100 4.25 -5.47 10.83
N LEU A 101 3.07 -6.05 10.57
CA LEU A 101 1.83 -5.63 11.23
C LEU A 101 1.74 -6.09 12.70
N SER A 102 2.51 -7.09 13.14
CA SER A 102 2.49 -7.53 14.54
C SER A 102 2.87 -6.43 15.53
N GLN A 103 3.69 -5.47 15.10
CA GLN A 103 4.12 -4.33 15.91
C GLN A 103 3.07 -3.21 15.94
N ASN A 104 2.13 -3.21 14.98
CA ASN A 104 1.02 -2.26 14.91
C ASN A 104 -0.25 -2.95 14.37
N MET A 105 -0.83 -3.84 15.20
CA MET A 105 -1.88 -4.76 14.77
C MET A 105 -3.15 -4.01 14.32
N PRO A 106 -3.70 -4.33 13.12
CA PRO A 106 -4.96 -3.75 12.67
C PRO A 106 -6.16 -4.37 13.40
N ASP A 107 -7.20 -3.56 13.63
CA ASP A 107 -8.51 -4.04 14.09
C ASP A 107 -9.28 -4.74 12.95
N GLN A 108 -9.06 -4.30 11.70
CA GLN A 108 -9.67 -4.87 10.51
C GLN A 108 -8.71 -4.95 9.32
N VAL A 109 -8.87 -6.00 8.51
CA VAL A 109 -8.20 -6.14 7.21
C VAL A 109 -9.26 -6.02 6.13
N ILE A 110 -9.14 -5.01 5.27
CA ILE A 110 -10.09 -4.73 4.19
C ILE A 110 -9.45 -5.08 2.85
N THR A 111 -10.08 -5.97 2.10
CA THR A 111 -9.63 -6.35 0.76
C THR A 111 -10.35 -5.51 -0.29
N LEU A 112 -9.61 -4.91 -1.22
CA LEU A 112 -10.08 -3.97 -2.23
C LEU A 112 -9.79 -4.39 -3.65
#